data_AF-A0A1F4HB38-F1
#
_entry.id   AF-A0A1F4HB38-F1
#
_cell.length_a   1.000
_cell.length_b   1.000
_cell.length_c   1.000
_cell.angle_alpha   90.00
_cell.angle_beta   90.00
_cell.angle_gamma   90.00
#
_symmetry.space_group_name_H-M   'P 1'
#
loop_
_entity.id
_entity.type
_entity.pdbx_description
1 polymer ?
#
loop_
_entity_poly.entity_id
_entity_poly.type
_entity_poly.pdbx_seq_one_letter_code
_entity_poly.pdbx_strand_id
1 'polypeptide(L)'
;MKIEYDINRYREIANLDLNEIVQVANRKGIKSSIHIQNITKLSWRELQLLMPDGENRFSKMVLLYNRYHTPDSQEDCHMRGERLTALETEEISDYIKLYQDNSFSRHFEVNQYISDNNFWGRFPTIRSLNDHGNYKEIHGIQPKYFEVVCRLLAISGEGGLPLDAYKKY
;
A
#
# COMPACT_ATOMS: atom_id res chain seq x y z
N MET A 1 13.21 15.67 -18.15
CA MET A 1 11.98 16.15 -18.79
C MET A 1 11.26 17.08 -17.83
N LYS A 2 11.15 18.34 -18.22
CA LYS A 2 10.36 19.35 -17.53
C LYS A 2 9.02 19.49 -18.23
N ILE A 3 7.94 19.40 -17.46
CA ILE A 3 6.59 19.77 -17.89
C ILE A 3 6.26 21.08 -17.16
N GLU A 4 5.85 22.09 -17.93
CA GLU A 4 5.41 23.38 -17.39
C GLU A 4 4.09 23.21 -16.63
N TYR A 5 3.92 24.00 -15.57
CA TYR A 5 2.73 23.92 -14.74
C TYR A 5 1.47 24.32 -15.53
N ASP A 6 0.47 23.46 -15.49
CA ASP A 6 -0.86 23.70 -16.07
C ASP A 6 -1.93 23.43 -15.01
N ILE A 7 -2.77 24.44 -14.73
CA ILE A 7 -3.81 24.38 -13.72
C ILE A 7 -4.95 23.42 -14.09
N ASN A 8 -5.30 23.31 -15.37
CA ASN A 8 -6.34 22.38 -15.83
C ASN A 8 -5.84 20.95 -15.69
N ARG A 9 -4.59 20.69 -16.08
CA ARG A 9 -3.96 19.39 -15.88
C ARG A 9 -3.82 19.04 -14.40
N TYR A 10 -3.48 20.00 -13.55
CA TYR A 10 -3.46 19.79 -12.10
C TYR A 10 -4.84 19.37 -11.56
N ARG A 11 -5.93 20.00 -12.04
CA ARG A 11 -7.30 19.64 -11.67
C ARG A 11 -7.67 18.23 -12.12
N GLU A 12 -7.28 17.83 -13.34
CA GLU A 12 -7.47 16.45 -13.81
C GLU A 12 -6.77 15.44 -12.90
N ILE A 13 -5.51 15.71 -12.55
CA ILE A 13 -4.73 14.86 -11.64
C ILE A 13 -5.38 14.80 -10.25
N ALA A 14 -5.88 15.93 -9.74
CA ALA A 14 -6.51 16.01 -8.43
C ALA A 14 -7.83 15.22 -8.35
N ASN A 15 -8.54 15.11 -9.47
CA ASN A 15 -9.83 14.43 -9.57
C ASN A 15 -9.72 12.94 -9.95
N LEU A 16 -8.51 12.44 -10.22
CA LEU A 16 -8.31 11.01 -10.47
C LEU A 16 -8.42 10.24 -9.15
N ASP A 17 -9.47 9.44 -9.04
CA ASP A 17 -9.66 8.51 -7.93
C ASP A 17 -8.84 7.23 -8.18
N LEU A 18 -8.05 6.84 -7.18
CA LEU A 18 -7.16 5.69 -7.25
C LEU A 18 -7.25 4.91 -5.95
N ASN A 19 -7.05 3.60 -6.04
CA ASN A 19 -6.79 2.78 -4.88
C ASN A 19 -5.67 1.80 -5.23
N GLU A 20 -4.43 2.26 -5.08
CA GLU A 20 -3.25 1.52 -5.53
C GLU A 20 -2.21 1.45 -4.42
N ILE A 21 -1.71 0.25 -4.13
CA ILE A 21 -0.60 0.07 -3.20
C ILE A 21 0.61 -0.43 -3.98
N VAL A 22 1.71 0.32 -3.89
CA VAL A 22 2.95 0.03 -4.61
C VAL A 22 4.08 -0.18 -3.62
N GLN A 23 4.78 -1.30 -3.75
CA GLN A 23 5.99 -1.61 -3.00
C GLN A 23 7.21 -1.18 -3.81
N VAL A 24 7.92 -0.17 -3.32
CA VAL A 24 9.10 0.42 -3.95
C VAL A 24 10.32 0.20 -3.08
N ALA A 25 11.49 0.00 -3.70
CA ALA A 25 12.77 0.00 -3.00
C ALA A 25 13.62 1.19 -3.46
N ASN A 26 14.31 1.84 -2.53
CA ASN A 26 15.31 2.83 -2.90
C ASN A 26 16.60 2.15 -3.41
N ARG A 27 17.58 2.94 -3.86
CA ARG A 27 18.88 2.42 -4.35
C ARG A 27 19.68 1.61 -3.31
N LYS A 28 19.37 1.73 -2.02
CA LYS A 28 19.98 0.98 -0.93
C LYS A 28 19.20 -0.31 -0.59
N GLY A 29 18.15 -0.64 -1.35
CA GLY A 29 17.28 -1.79 -1.10
C GLY A 29 16.26 -1.60 0.03
N ILE A 30 16.16 -0.40 0.61
CA ILE A 30 15.17 -0.12 1.67
C ILE A 30 13.79 -0.03 1.01
N LYS A 31 12.92 -0.96 1.39
CA LYS A 31 11.55 -1.05 0.90
C LYS A 31 10.63 -0.03 1.56
N SER A 32 9.63 0.44 0.82
CA SER A 32 8.56 1.31 1.27
C SER A 32 7.26 0.87 0.59
N SER A 33 6.14 1.00 1.29
CA SER A 33 4.81 0.78 0.74
C SER A 33 4.14 2.14 0.61
N ILE A 34 3.61 2.45 -0.57
CA ILE A 34 2.96 3.74 -0.84
C ILE A 34 1.53 3.47 -1.26
N HIS A 35 0.57 4.06 -0.54
CA HIS A 35 -0.85 4.01 -0.88
C HIS A 35 -1.23 5.25 -1.67
N ILE A 36 -1.51 5.06 -2.96
CA ILE A 36 -1.84 6.13 -3.90
C ILE A 36 -3.36 6.22 -3.97
N GLN A 37 -3.93 7.09 -3.13
CA GLN A 37 -5.35 7.45 -3.19
C GLN A 37 -5.60 8.74 -3.97
N ASN A 38 -4.59 9.62 -3.99
CA ASN A 38 -4.63 10.86 -4.76
C ASN A 38 -3.19 11.29 -5.07
N ILE A 39 -2.86 11.41 -6.36
CA ILE A 39 -1.50 11.74 -6.81
C ILE A 39 -1.03 13.08 -6.24
N THR A 40 -1.92 14.06 -6.09
CA THR A 40 -1.55 15.40 -5.59
C THR A 40 -1.18 15.41 -4.10
N LYS A 41 -1.66 14.41 -3.34
CA LYS A 41 -1.39 14.25 -1.90
C LYS A 41 -0.08 13.51 -1.61
N LEU A 42 0.50 12.83 -2.60
CA LEU A 42 1.78 12.13 -2.42
C LEU A 42 2.89 13.10 -2.03
N SER A 43 3.70 12.77 -1.03
CA SER A 43 4.89 13.55 -0.67
C SER A 43 5.90 13.60 -1.81
N TRP A 44 6.82 14.56 -1.77
CA TRP A 44 7.90 14.63 -2.76
C TRP A 44 8.74 13.35 -2.78
N ARG A 45 9.03 12.77 -1.61
CA ARG A 45 9.80 11.53 -1.48
C ARG A 45 9.08 10.35 -2.15
N GLU A 46 7.77 10.21 -1.95
CA GLU A 46 6.98 9.16 -2.59
C GLU A 46 6.98 9.30 -4.10
N LEU A 47 6.76 10.53 -4.61
CA LEU A 47 6.84 10.81 -6.05
C LEU A 47 8.21 10.48 -6.63
N GLN A 48 9.31 10.77 -5.91
CA GLN A 48 10.66 10.41 -6.35
C GLN A 48 10.92 8.91 -6.36
N LEU A 49 10.33 8.16 -5.42
CA LEU A 49 10.47 6.71 -5.36
C LEU A 49 9.68 6.03 -6.48
N LEU A 50 8.45 6.49 -6.75
CA LEU A 50 7.57 5.97 -7.79
C LEU A 50 8.04 6.39 -9.19
N MET A 51 8.33 7.68 -9.36
CA MET A 51 8.67 8.29 -10.65
C MET A 51 10.10 8.83 -10.62
N PRO A 52 11.09 8.07 -11.11
CA PRO A 52 12.45 8.59 -11.26
C PRO A 52 12.53 9.71 -12.30
N ASP A 53 11.72 9.60 -13.36
CA ASP A 53 11.65 10.56 -14.46
C ASP A 53 10.95 11.86 -14.04
N GLY A 54 11.17 12.94 -14.78
CA GLY A 54 10.60 14.25 -14.46
C GLY A 54 11.46 15.08 -13.50
N GLU A 55 11.65 16.35 -13.83
CA GLU A 55 12.57 17.25 -13.11
C GLU A 55 11.98 17.85 -11.83
N ASN A 56 10.67 18.08 -11.80
CA ASN A 56 9.98 18.73 -10.68
C ASN A 56 8.74 17.94 -10.23
N ARG A 57 8.13 18.39 -9.12
CA ARG A 57 6.93 17.76 -8.55
C ARG A 57 5.80 17.63 -9.56
N PHE A 58 5.50 18.71 -10.31
CA PHE A 58 4.42 18.71 -11.29
C PHE A 58 4.67 17.73 -12.43
N SER A 59 5.89 17.70 -12.96
CA SER A 59 6.28 16.77 -14.02
C SER A 59 6.09 15.32 -13.58
N LYS A 60 6.48 14.98 -12.34
CA LYS A 60 6.28 13.63 -11.78
C LYS A 60 4.81 13.28 -11.61
N MET A 61 3.97 14.22 -11.15
CA MET A 61 2.53 14.01 -11.02
C MET A 61 1.87 13.76 -12.38
N VAL A 62 2.24 14.52 -13.42
CA VAL A 62 1.71 14.32 -14.78
C VAL A 62 2.12 12.97 -15.35
N LEU A 63 3.38 12.58 -15.19
CA LEU A 63 3.85 11.27 -15.66
C LEU A 63 3.14 10.12 -14.95
N LEU A 64 2.97 10.21 -13.63
CA LEU A 64 2.24 9.22 -12.85
C LEU A 64 0.76 9.16 -13.26
N TYR A 65 0.13 10.31 -13.50
CA TYR A 65 -1.25 10.39 -13.98
C TYR A 65 -1.41 9.70 -15.34
N ASN A 66 -0.54 9.99 -16.30
CA ASN A 66 -0.59 9.37 -17.62
C ASN A 66 -0.52 7.84 -17.52
N ARG A 67 0.35 7.33 -16.63
CA ARG A 67 0.52 5.88 -16.40
C ARG A 67 -0.75 5.18 -15.94
N TYR A 68 -1.59 5.84 -15.14
CA TYR A 68 -2.84 5.29 -14.63
C TYR A 68 -4.03 5.59 -15.53
N HIS A 69 -4.05 6.74 -16.19
CA HIS A 69 -5.15 7.17 -17.04
C HIS A 69 -5.12 6.53 -18.44
N THR A 70 -3.93 6.20 -18.96
CA THR A 70 -3.74 5.62 -20.30
C THR A 70 -2.84 4.39 -20.24
N PRO A 71 -3.36 3.20 -19.86
CA PRO A 71 -2.55 2.01 -19.67
C PRO A 71 -1.84 1.52 -20.95
N ASP A 72 -2.43 1.81 -22.12
CA ASP A 72 -1.96 1.35 -23.43
C ASP A 72 -0.89 2.24 -24.07
N SER A 73 -0.58 3.42 -23.49
CA SER A 73 0.57 4.22 -23.91
C SER A 73 1.83 3.65 -23.25
N GLN A 74 2.34 2.55 -23.81
CA GLN A 74 3.49 1.81 -23.29
C GLN A 74 4.84 2.53 -23.37
N GLU A 75 4.93 3.76 -23.87
CA GLU A 75 6.22 4.37 -24.18
C GLU A 75 6.55 5.54 -23.22
N ASP A 76 7.72 5.41 -22.59
CA ASP A 76 8.58 6.46 -22.00
C ASP A 76 8.53 6.84 -20.50
N CYS A 77 7.70 6.24 -19.64
CA CYS A 77 7.82 6.50 -18.19
C CYS A 77 8.04 5.24 -17.34
N HIS A 78 9.19 5.18 -16.67
CA HIS A 78 9.58 4.03 -15.85
C HIS A 78 9.10 4.20 -14.42
N MET A 79 7.82 3.90 -14.19
CA MET A 79 7.32 3.76 -12.82
C MET A 79 8.02 2.60 -12.12
N ARG A 80 8.53 2.84 -10.91
CA ARG A 80 9.19 1.82 -10.08
C ARG A 80 8.21 1.15 -9.13
N GLY A 81 8.56 -0.07 -8.76
CA GLY A 81 7.90 -0.84 -7.72
C GLY A 81 6.92 -1.87 -8.26
N GLU A 82 6.55 -2.79 -7.37
CA GLU A 82 5.58 -3.85 -7.63
C GLU A 82 4.23 -3.42 -7.08
N ARG A 83 3.19 -3.54 -7.90
CA ARG A 83 1.81 -3.25 -7.50
C ARG A 83 1.20 -4.48 -6.84
N LEU A 84 0.47 -4.26 -5.76
CA LEU A 84 -0.48 -5.25 -5.30
C LEU A 84 -1.61 -5.40 -6.35
N THR A 85 -2.21 -6.58 -6.42
CA THR A 85 -3.42 -6.79 -7.22
C THR A 85 -4.57 -5.95 -6.68
N ALA A 86 -5.64 -5.79 -7.48
CA ALA A 86 -6.82 -5.04 -7.07
C ALA A 86 -7.45 -5.60 -5.79
N LEU A 87 -7.61 -6.93 -5.70
CA LEU A 87 -8.17 -7.60 -4.52
C LEU A 87 -7.27 -7.44 -3.29
N GLU A 88 -5.95 -7.59 -3.44
CA GLU A 88 -5.02 -7.36 -2.33
C GLU A 88 -5.09 -5.90 -1.85
N THR A 89 -5.19 -4.94 -2.77
CA THR A 89 -5.26 -3.52 -2.43
C THR A 89 -6.56 -3.16 -1.72
N GLU A 90 -7.69 -3.70 -2.18
CA GLU A 90 -9.00 -3.53 -1.55
C GLU A 90 -8.99 -4.09 -0.13
N GLU A 91 -8.55 -5.34 0.05
CA GLU A 91 -8.49 -5.99 1.35
C GLU A 91 -7.56 -5.26 2.34
N ILE A 92 -6.40 -4.77 1.87
CA ILE A 92 -5.48 -4.00 2.72
C ILE A 92 -6.06 -2.63 3.08
N SER A 93 -6.76 -1.98 2.14
CA SER A 93 -7.41 -0.70 2.40
C SER A 93 -8.52 -0.84 3.44
N ASP A 94 -9.34 -1.89 3.32
CA ASP A 94 -10.37 -2.22 4.31
C ASP A 94 -9.77 -2.54 5.68
N TYR A 95 -8.65 -3.25 5.72
CA TYR A 95 -7.94 -3.54 6.96
C TYR A 95 -7.41 -2.27 7.64
N ILE A 96 -6.76 -1.38 6.89
CA ILE A 96 -6.28 -0.08 7.38
C ILE A 96 -7.44 0.79 7.86
N LYS A 97 -8.56 0.77 7.15
CA LYS A 97 -9.76 1.49 7.56
C LYS A 97 -10.30 0.97 8.89
N LEU A 98 -10.37 -0.35 9.09
CA LEU A 98 -10.75 -0.93 10.39
C LEU A 98 -9.80 -0.48 11.51
N TYR A 99 -8.50 -0.42 11.24
CA TYR A 99 -7.51 0.10 12.20
C TYR A 99 -7.82 1.55 12.60
N GLN A 100 -8.06 2.43 11.62
CA GLN A 100 -8.28 3.85 11.83
C GLN A 100 -9.65 4.14 12.47
N ASP A 101 -10.73 3.55 11.94
CA ASP A 101 -12.11 3.79 12.38
C ASP A 101 -12.33 3.34 13.84
N ASN A 102 -11.63 2.29 14.28
CA ASN A 102 -11.69 1.81 15.66
C ASN A 102 -10.59 2.40 16.56
N SER A 103 -9.77 3.32 16.03
CA SER A 103 -8.66 3.96 16.77
C SER A 103 -7.70 2.94 17.41
N PHE A 104 -7.43 1.84 16.71
CA PHE A 104 -6.48 0.84 17.19
C PHE A 104 -5.06 1.40 17.19
N SER A 105 -4.25 0.86 18.08
CA SER A 105 -2.84 1.22 18.24
C SER A 105 -1.93 0.15 17.65
N ARG A 106 -2.45 -1.08 17.53
CA ARG A 106 -1.67 -2.26 17.15
C ARG A 106 -2.43 -3.05 16.09
N HIS A 107 -1.70 -3.51 15.07
CA HIS A 107 -2.33 -4.24 13.95
C HIS A 107 -3.09 -5.50 14.43
N PHE A 108 -2.61 -6.21 15.45
CA PHE A 108 -3.27 -7.44 15.91
C PHE A 108 -4.65 -7.16 16.52
N GLU A 109 -4.93 -5.94 16.97
CA GLU A 109 -6.27 -5.54 17.45
C GLU A 109 -7.28 -5.60 16.30
N VAL A 110 -6.84 -5.33 15.07
CA VAL A 110 -7.66 -5.53 13.86
C VAL A 110 -7.93 -7.03 13.65
N ASN A 111 -6.91 -7.90 13.79
CA ASN A 111 -7.11 -9.36 13.65
C ASN A 111 -8.10 -9.89 14.69
N GLN A 112 -8.00 -9.41 15.94
CA GLN A 112 -8.91 -9.77 17.01
C GLN A 112 -10.33 -9.30 16.69
N TYR A 113 -10.48 -8.02 16.29
CA TYR A 113 -11.77 -7.46 15.89
C TYR A 113 -12.42 -8.24 14.74
N ILE A 114 -11.66 -8.59 13.70
CA ILE A 114 -12.14 -9.40 12.57
C ILE A 114 -12.59 -10.78 13.04
N SER A 115 -11.84 -11.40 13.97
CA SER A 115 -12.17 -12.73 14.51
C SER A 115 -13.44 -12.70 15.34
N ASP A 116 -13.56 -11.75 16.28
CA ASP A 116 -14.71 -11.61 17.18
C ASP A 116 -16.01 -11.34 16.42
N ASN A 117 -15.91 -10.67 15.26
CA ASN A 117 -17.05 -10.35 14.40
C ASN A 117 -17.22 -11.32 13.22
N ASN A 118 -16.41 -12.37 13.12
CA ASN A 118 -16.44 -13.35 12.03
C ASN A 118 -16.33 -12.72 10.61
N PHE A 119 -15.48 -11.70 10.47
CA PHE A 119 -15.31 -10.94 9.22
C PHE A 119 -14.21 -11.45 8.30
N TRP A 120 -13.55 -12.57 8.63
CA TRP A 120 -12.49 -13.15 7.80
C TRP A 120 -12.94 -13.53 6.38
N GLY A 121 -14.25 -13.66 6.13
CA GLY A 121 -14.80 -13.83 4.77
C GLY A 121 -14.56 -12.62 3.86
N ARG A 122 -14.31 -11.43 4.41
CA ARG A 122 -14.00 -10.19 3.68
C ARG A 122 -12.54 -10.07 3.26
N PHE A 123 -11.67 -10.92 3.79
CA PHE A 123 -10.21 -10.88 3.56
C PHE A 123 -9.67 -12.19 2.97
N PRO A 124 -10.31 -12.80 1.95
CA PRO A 124 -9.93 -14.13 1.46
C PRO A 124 -8.52 -14.18 0.86
N THR A 125 -8.00 -13.07 0.35
CA THR A 125 -6.71 -13.00 -0.33
C THR A 125 -5.58 -12.85 0.68
N ILE A 126 -5.77 -12.02 1.71
CA ILE A 126 -4.70 -11.64 2.65
C ILE A 126 -4.65 -12.48 3.92
N ARG A 127 -5.74 -13.17 4.30
CA ARG A 127 -5.82 -13.94 5.55
C ARG A 127 -4.88 -15.16 5.60
N SER A 128 -4.43 -15.50 6.80
CA SER A 128 -3.64 -16.69 7.11
C SER A 128 -3.81 -17.15 8.55
N LEU A 129 -3.57 -18.44 8.77
CA LEU A 129 -3.35 -19.02 10.09
C LEU A 129 -1.86 -18.90 10.40
N ASN A 130 -1.52 -18.22 11.49
CA ASN A 130 -0.18 -17.83 11.86
C ASN A 130 0.32 -18.63 13.05
N ASP A 131 1.58 -19.06 13.00
CA ASP A 131 2.24 -19.82 14.05
C ASP A 131 3.36 -18.99 14.69
N HIS A 132 3.27 -18.81 16.00
CA HIS A 132 4.21 -18.11 16.87
C HIS A 132 4.78 -19.07 17.93
N GLY A 133 5.36 -20.18 17.47
CA GLY A 133 5.92 -21.24 18.30
C GLY A 133 4.86 -22.07 19.02
N ASN A 134 4.63 -21.76 20.30
CA ASN A 134 3.63 -22.46 21.13
C ASN A 134 2.19 -22.06 20.78
N TYR A 135 2.01 -20.93 20.09
CA TYR A 135 0.71 -20.46 19.63
C TYR A 135 0.54 -20.76 18.16
N LYS A 136 -0.28 -21.77 17.85
CA LYS A 136 -0.48 -22.24 16.47
C LYS A 136 -1.88 -21.86 15.97
N GLU A 137 -1.99 -21.78 14.66
CA GLU A 137 -3.25 -21.53 13.95
C GLU A 137 -3.96 -20.24 14.36
N ILE A 138 -3.20 -19.20 14.71
CA ILE A 138 -3.74 -17.91 15.10
C ILE A 138 -4.24 -17.17 13.87
N HIS A 139 -5.51 -16.76 13.87
CA HIS A 139 -6.07 -15.98 12.77
C HIS A 139 -5.32 -14.65 12.58
N GLY A 140 -4.90 -14.37 11.34
CA GLY A 140 -4.14 -13.19 11.00
C GLY A 140 -4.06 -12.94 9.50
N ILE A 141 -3.07 -12.14 9.10
CA ILE A 141 -2.75 -11.86 7.70
C ILE A 141 -1.36 -12.41 7.35
N GLN A 142 -1.14 -12.72 6.07
CA GLN A 142 0.12 -13.29 5.62
C GLN A 142 1.28 -12.32 5.88
N PRO A 143 2.51 -12.82 6.07
CA PRO A 143 3.66 -12.00 6.47
C PRO A 143 3.95 -10.85 5.50
N LYS A 144 3.79 -11.09 4.20
CA LYS A 144 3.99 -10.06 3.17
C LYS A 144 3.05 -8.87 3.34
N TYR A 145 1.81 -9.12 3.75
CA TYR A 145 0.81 -8.08 3.95
C TYR A 145 0.95 -7.40 5.31
N PHE A 146 1.37 -8.15 6.32
CA PHE A 146 1.77 -7.56 7.60
C PHE A 146 2.86 -6.50 7.41
N GLU A 147 3.90 -6.81 6.63
CA GLU A 147 4.97 -5.87 6.29
C GLU A 147 4.44 -4.63 5.54
N VAL A 148 3.45 -4.81 4.67
CA VAL A 148 2.79 -3.70 3.95
C VAL A 148 2.01 -2.81 4.92
N VAL A 149 1.13 -3.39 5.74
CA VAL A 149 0.29 -2.68 6.71
C VAL A 149 1.15 -1.91 7.69
N CYS A 150 2.20 -2.52 8.25
CA CYS A 150 3.08 -1.84 9.19
C CYS A 150 3.73 -0.59 8.59
N ARG A 151 4.17 -0.67 7.33
CA ARG A 151 4.74 0.50 6.64
C ARG A 151 3.72 1.60 6.38
N LEU A 152 2.51 1.23 5.96
CA LEU A 152 1.46 2.20 5.67
C LEU A 152 0.95 2.92 6.92
N LEU A 153 0.86 2.20 8.04
CA LEU A 153 0.45 2.76 9.33
C LEU A 153 1.61 3.39 10.11
N ALA A 154 2.84 3.33 9.59
CA ALA A 154 4.07 3.76 10.26
C ALA A 154 4.25 3.16 11.68
N ILE A 155 3.75 1.94 11.89
CA ILE A 155 3.91 1.21 13.15
C ILE A 155 5.19 0.35 13.08
N SER A 156 6.02 0.45 14.12
CA SER A 156 7.18 -0.42 14.32
C SER A 156 6.75 -1.74 14.97
N GLY A 157 7.42 -2.85 14.66
CA GLY A 157 7.12 -4.13 15.30
C GLY A 157 7.33 -4.05 16.83
N GLU A 158 6.24 -4.13 17.60
CA GLU A 158 6.24 -3.90 19.05
C GLU A 158 6.66 -5.13 19.89
N GLY A 159 7.67 -5.87 19.44
CA GLY A 159 8.19 -7.00 20.23
C GLY A 159 7.22 -8.18 20.42
N GLY A 160 6.23 -8.32 19.52
CA GLY A 160 5.42 -9.53 19.43
C GLY A 160 6.29 -10.76 19.14
N LEU A 161 5.78 -11.95 19.45
CA LEU A 161 6.48 -13.20 19.16
C LEU A 161 6.80 -13.27 17.66
N PRO A 162 8.02 -13.68 17.28
CA PRO A 162 8.34 -13.87 15.88
C PRO A 162 7.36 -14.89 15.27
N LEU A 163 7.06 -14.68 14.00
CA LEU A 163 6.27 -15.64 13.25
C LEU A 163 7.21 -16.75 12.76
N ASP A 164 6.95 -17.98 13.18
CA ASP A 164 7.74 -19.15 12.79
C ASP A 164 7.25 -19.74 11.46
N ALA A 165 5.93 -19.75 11.25
CA ALA A 165 5.30 -20.24 10.04
C ALA A 165 3.93 -19.60 9.81
N TYR A 166 3.38 -19.76 8.60
CA TYR A 166 1.98 -19.46 8.32
C TYR A 166 1.40 -20.43 7.30
N LYS A 167 0.09 -20.62 7.35
CA LYS A 167 -0.70 -21.37 6.39
C LYS A 167 -1.79 -20.45 5.83
N LYS A 168 -1.94 -20.40 4.51
CA LYS A 168 -3.09 -19.73 3.90
C LYS A 168 -4.38 -20.51 4.24
N TYR A 169 -5.46 -19.80 4.54
CA TYR A 169 -6.77 -20.44 4.78
C TYR A 169 -7.18 -21.35 3.62
#